data_AF-A0AAV8YBG0-F1
#
_entry.id   AF-A0AAV8YBG0-F1
#
_cell.length_a   1.000
_cell.length_b   1.000
_cell.length_c   1.000
_cell.angle_alpha   90.00
_cell.angle_beta   90.00
_cell.angle_gamma   90.00
#
_symmetry.space_group_name_H-M   'P 1'
#
loop_
_entity.id
_entity.type
_entity.pdbx_description
1 polymer ?
#
loop_
_entity_poly.entity_id
_entity_poly.type
_entity_poly.pdbx_seq_one_letter_code
_entity_poly.pdbx_strand_id
1 'polypeptide(L)'
;MWCKSNMPRKYIRKSNRASWTKEDLQTAPEKVRKKSLNANKASQIYLIPYRTLRIRLAANDSSKRTLRKHPCLGIENEKRLLTVAKSLGKEHIFGPKGSKEERAGEHWFLSFMERSQSLPIRKSEGLSLTRAKGMNRDEVAQFYNLLEDTLVTHNLQDKPNKIFNMDETSIQLINKPGKVAG
;
A
#
# COMPACT_ATOMS: atom_id res chain seq x y z
N MET A 1 -6.22 -9.45 -0.59
CA MET A 1 -6.07 -8.61 0.63
C MET A 1 -5.18 -9.33 1.61
N TRP A 2 -4.08 -8.72 2.06
CA TRP A 2 -3.49 -9.14 3.33
C TRP A 2 -4.49 -8.72 4.41
N CYS A 3 -5.24 -9.67 4.95
CA CYS A 3 -6.07 -9.43 6.10
C CYS A 3 -5.13 -9.12 7.28
N LYS A 4 -5.47 -8.17 8.14
CA LYS A 4 -4.68 -7.83 9.36
C LYS A 4 -4.35 -9.07 10.20
N SER A 5 -5.09 -10.17 10.01
CA SER A 5 -4.87 -11.49 10.61
C SER A 5 -3.61 -12.23 10.16
N ASN A 6 -3.01 -11.91 9.00
CA ASN A 6 -1.83 -12.61 8.48
C ASN A 6 -0.50 -11.89 8.74
N MET A 7 -0.49 -10.85 9.59
CA MET A 7 0.75 -10.19 9.99
C MET A 7 1.53 -11.04 10.98
N PRO A 8 2.86 -11.16 10.83
CA PRO A 8 3.68 -11.99 11.72
C PRO A 8 3.68 -11.54 13.19
N ARG A 9 3.09 -10.38 13.52
CA ARG A 9 2.89 -9.93 14.90
C ARG A 9 1.46 -9.47 15.17
N LYS A 10 0.74 -10.25 15.97
CA LYS A 10 -0.49 -9.84 16.68
C LYS A 10 -0.10 -9.20 18.01
N TYR A 11 0.46 -7.98 17.99
CA TYR A 11 0.86 -7.29 19.22
C TYR A 11 -0.36 -6.68 19.92
N ILE A 12 -0.68 -7.19 21.12
CA ILE A 12 -1.66 -6.59 22.02
C ILE A 12 -0.92 -5.60 22.93
N ARG A 13 -1.39 -4.34 22.94
CA ARG A 13 -0.75 -3.29 23.72
C ARG A 13 -1.01 -3.49 25.22
N LYS A 14 0.06 -3.54 26.01
CA LYS A 14 -0.02 -3.69 27.47
C LYS A 14 -0.26 -2.38 28.24
N SER A 15 0.00 -1.21 27.63
CA SER A 15 -0.06 0.09 28.30
C SER A 15 -1.22 0.96 27.79
N ASN A 16 -1.86 1.69 28.71
CA ASN A 16 -2.90 2.68 28.40
C ASN A 16 -2.35 4.11 28.18
N ARG A 17 -1.03 4.26 27.98
CA ARG A 17 -0.38 5.58 27.81
C ARG A 17 -0.91 6.27 26.53
N ALA A 18 -1.18 7.58 26.58
CA ALA A 18 -1.64 8.33 25.41
C ALA A 18 -2.87 7.74 24.70
N SER A 19 -3.84 7.27 25.49
CA SER A 19 -5.10 6.72 25.02
C SER A 19 -6.10 7.77 24.52
N TRP A 20 -5.93 9.04 24.89
CA TRP A 20 -6.76 10.17 24.46
C TRP A 20 -6.82 10.34 22.93
N THR A 21 -7.95 10.80 22.40
CA THR A 21 -8.16 10.94 20.95
C THR A 21 -7.48 12.18 20.38
N LYS A 22 -7.46 12.31 19.04
CA LYS A 22 -6.94 13.52 18.38
C LYS A 22 -7.87 14.72 18.61
N GLU A 23 -9.18 14.47 18.63
CA GLU A 23 -10.22 15.45 18.87
C GLU A 23 -10.14 16.01 20.29
N ASP A 24 -9.93 15.16 21.30
CA ASP A 24 -9.74 15.59 22.69
C ASP A 24 -8.51 16.50 22.83
N LEU A 25 -7.44 16.22 22.08
CA LEU A 25 -6.21 17.02 22.08
C LEU A 25 -6.34 18.38 21.41
N GLN A 26 -7.37 18.58 20.58
CA GLN A 26 -7.69 19.88 19.98
C GLN A 26 -8.69 20.63 20.87
N THR A 27 -9.75 19.95 21.28
CA THR A 27 -10.87 20.54 22.02
C THR A 27 -10.48 20.96 23.44
N ALA A 28 -9.69 20.15 24.15
CA ALA A 28 -9.28 20.46 25.53
C ALA A 28 -8.46 21.76 25.65
N PRO A 29 -7.37 21.96 24.89
CA PRO A 29 -6.61 23.21 24.97
C PRO A 29 -7.40 24.42 24.45
N GLU A 30 -8.27 24.26 23.45
CA GLU A 30 -9.13 25.35 22.97
C GLU A 30 -10.09 25.85 24.05
N LYS A 31 -10.76 24.96 24.79
CA LYS A 31 -11.66 25.36 25.88
C LYS A 31 -10.93 26.02 27.05
N VAL A 32 -9.70 25.58 27.33
CA VAL A 32 -8.85 26.21 28.36
C VAL A 32 -8.40 27.60 27.93
N ARG A 33 -8.06 27.80 26.65
CA ARG A 33 -7.71 29.12 26.10
C ARG A 33 -8.87 30.10 26.10
N LYS A 34 -10.06 29.63 25.74
CA LYS A 34 -11.31 30.40 25.81
C LYS A 34 -11.76 30.70 27.25
N LYS A 35 -10.97 30.32 28.27
CA LYS A 35 -11.27 30.43 29.70
C LYS A 35 -12.62 29.81 30.10
N SER A 36 -13.16 28.93 29.26
CA SER A 36 -14.43 28.24 29.51
C SER A 36 -14.27 27.11 30.54
N LEU A 37 -13.09 26.47 30.57
CA LEU A 37 -12.77 25.40 31.52
C LEU A 37 -11.37 25.61 32.11
N ASN A 38 -11.22 25.29 33.40
CA ASN A 38 -9.91 25.20 34.03
C ASN A 38 -9.16 23.97 33.54
N ALA A 39 -7.83 24.04 33.45
CA ALA A 39 -6.99 22.92 33.01
C ALA A 39 -7.21 21.64 33.84
N ASN A 40 -7.55 21.76 35.13
CA ASN A 40 -7.87 20.61 35.97
C ASN A 40 -9.22 19.97 35.61
N LYS A 41 -10.26 20.78 35.37
CA LYS A 41 -11.57 20.30 34.90
C LYS A 41 -11.48 19.69 33.51
N ALA A 42 -10.70 20.30 32.61
CA ALA A 42 -10.43 19.76 31.28
C ALA A 42 -9.70 18.40 31.34
N SER A 43 -8.78 18.22 32.30
CA SER A 43 -8.09 16.93 32.50
C SER A 43 -9.07 15.80 32.81
N GLN A 44 -10.06 16.06 33.65
CA GLN A 44 -11.08 15.09 34.05
C GLN A 44 -12.06 14.77 32.91
N ILE A 45 -12.55 15.80 32.20
CA ILE A 45 -13.53 15.65 31.11
C ILE A 45 -12.94 14.88 29.93
N TYR A 46 -11.72 15.22 29.52
CA TYR A 46 -11.09 14.67 28.32
C TYR A 46 -10.17 13.48 28.59
N LEU A 47 -10.07 13.03 29.85
CA LEU A 47 -9.20 11.93 30.29
C LEU A 47 -7.73 12.11 29.85
N ILE A 48 -7.28 13.37 29.75
CA ILE A 48 -5.89 13.73 29.45
C ILE A 48 -5.22 14.10 30.79
N PRO A 49 -4.11 13.46 31.20
CA PRO A 49 -3.44 13.80 32.44
C PRO A 49 -3.06 15.27 32.52
N TYR A 50 -3.31 15.91 33.67
CA TYR A 50 -3.11 17.34 33.90
C TYR A 50 -1.72 17.84 33.46
N ARG A 51 -0.66 17.09 33.83
CA ARG A 51 0.72 17.41 33.46
C ARG A 51 0.92 17.45 31.94
N THR A 52 0.35 16.48 31.22
CA THR A 52 0.39 16.40 29.76
C THR A 52 -0.31 17.60 29.12
N LEU A 53 -1.47 17.99 29.66
CA LEU A 53 -2.24 19.13 29.15
C LEU A 53 -1.48 20.45 29.35
N ARG A 54 -0.86 20.68 30.51
CA ARG A 54 -0.03 21.89 30.75
C ARG A 54 1.18 21.97 29.82
N ILE A 55 1.92 20.88 29.64
CA ILE A 55 3.09 20.85 28.75
C ILE A 55 2.68 21.22 27.32
N ARG A 56 1.58 20.64 26.83
CA ARG A 56 1.07 20.92 25.49
C ARG A 56 0.53 22.34 25.33
N LEU A 57 -0.11 22.88 26.36
CA LEU A 57 -0.57 24.27 26.37
C LEU A 57 0.60 25.26 26.28
N ALA A 58 1.68 25.01 27.02
CA ALA A 58 2.90 25.82 26.97
C ALA A 58 3.61 25.71 25.62
N ALA A 59 3.68 24.50 25.04
CA ALA A 59 4.29 24.25 23.73
C ALA A 59 3.37 24.58 22.54
N ASN A 60 2.13 24.99 22.77
CA ASN A 60 1.11 25.22 21.74
C ASN A 60 0.92 24.03 20.77
N ASP A 61 1.08 22.79 21.26
CA ASP A 61 1.07 21.57 20.42
C ASP A 61 -0.21 20.73 20.64
N SER A 62 -1.06 20.67 19.60
CA SER A 62 -2.28 19.87 19.54
C SER A 62 -2.11 18.54 18.79
N SER A 63 -0.90 18.21 18.31
CA SER A 63 -0.66 17.01 17.51
C SER A 63 -0.70 15.73 18.35
N LYS A 64 -1.37 14.69 17.83
CA LYS A 64 -1.30 13.33 18.37
C LYS A 64 -0.15 12.60 17.70
N ARG A 65 0.93 12.34 18.47
CA ARG A 65 2.08 11.57 18.03
C ARG A 65 1.91 10.11 18.38
N THR A 66 2.31 9.21 17.48
CA THR A 66 2.34 7.77 17.75
C THR A 66 3.55 7.45 18.62
N LEU A 67 3.36 6.69 19.71
CA LEU A 67 4.45 6.23 20.60
C LEU A 67 5.33 5.11 19.98
N ARG A 68 5.15 4.83 18.69
CA ARG A 68 5.91 3.80 17.96
C ARG A 68 7.27 4.37 17.57
N LYS A 69 8.24 3.48 17.36
CA LYS A 69 9.54 3.86 16.80
C LYS A 69 9.33 4.56 15.45
N HIS A 70 9.94 5.73 15.29
CA HIS A 70 9.89 6.47 14.03
C HIS A 70 10.57 5.67 12.91
N PRO A 71 10.16 5.86 11.64
CA PRO A 71 10.84 5.25 10.50
C PRO A 71 12.35 5.54 10.54
N CYS A 72 13.18 4.52 10.35
CA CYS A 72 14.64 4.68 10.39
C CYS A 72 15.15 5.64 9.30
N LEU A 73 14.44 5.73 8.17
CA LEU A 73 14.80 6.59 7.04
C LEU A 73 14.12 7.97 7.11
N GLY A 74 13.25 8.23 8.09
CA GLY A 74 12.46 9.46 8.14
C GLY A 74 11.29 9.48 7.13
N ILE A 75 10.34 10.39 7.36
CA ILE A 75 9.07 10.42 6.61
C ILE A 75 9.28 10.84 5.16
N GLU A 76 10.22 11.75 4.90
CA GLU A 76 10.46 12.28 3.55
C GLU A 76 11.12 11.23 2.65
N ASN A 77 12.12 10.51 3.15
CA ASN A 77 12.75 9.45 2.37
C ASN A 77 11.80 8.28 2.12
N GLU A 78 10.90 7.96 3.05
CA GLU A 78 9.81 7.01 2.78
C GLU A 78 8.90 7.49 1.64
N LYS A 79 8.57 8.79 1.58
CA LYS A 79 7.81 9.35 0.45
C LYS A 79 8.58 9.23 -0.86
N ARG A 80 9.88 9.52 -0.86
CA ARG A 80 10.73 9.34 -2.05
C ARG A 80 10.76 7.88 -2.50
N LEU A 81 10.89 6.94 -1.56
CA LEU A 81 10.82 5.51 -1.85
C LEU A 81 9.46 5.09 -2.43
N LEU A 82 8.35 5.68 -1.97
CA LEU A 82 7.03 5.44 -2.58
C LEU A 82 6.94 5.97 -4.01
N THR A 83 7.47 7.15 -4.28
CA THR A 83 7.52 7.72 -5.63
C THR A 83 8.33 6.83 -6.56
N VAL A 84 9.52 6.43 -6.11
CA VAL A 84 10.44 5.56 -6.84
C VAL A 84 9.84 4.16 -7.06
N ALA A 85 9.19 3.58 -6.06
CA ALA A 85 8.53 2.27 -6.19
C ALA A 85 7.36 2.30 -7.19
N LYS A 86 6.59 3.40 -7.24
CA LYS A 86 5.53 3.58 -8.24
C LYS A 86 6.09 3.74 -9.65
N SER A 87 7.22 4.44 -9.81
CA SER A 87 7.82 4.67 -11.12
C SER A 87 8.60 3.47 -11.65
N LEU A 88 9.20 2.65 -10.78
CA LEU A 88 10.11 1.58 -11.19
C LEU A 88 9.45 0.25 -11.55
N GLY A 89 8.13 0.10 -11.45
CA GLY A 89 7.46 -1.08 -12.00
C GLY A 89 8.14 -2.42 -11.67
N LYS A 90 8.52 -2.64 -10.39
CA LYS A 90 9.25 -3.79 -9.84
C LYS A 90 10.71 -3.91 -10.26
N GLU A 91 11.59 -4.04 -9.28
CA GLU A 91 12.55 -5.16 -9.18
C GLU A 91 12.97 -5.26 -7.69
N HIS A 92 13.31 -6.48 -7.25
CA HIS A 92 13.49 -6.88 -5.86
C HIS A 92 14.39 -5.96 -5.00
N ILE A 93 13.79 -5.11 -4.16
CA ILE A 93 14.51 -4.17 -3.27
C ILE A 93 14.92 -4.84 -1.93
N PHE A 94 14.33 -6.00 -1.58
CA PHE A 94 14.42 -6.55 -0.22
C PHE A 94 15.01 -7.96 -0.20
N GLY A 95 16.09 -8.12 0.55
CA GLY A 95 16.89 -9.34 0.62
C GLY A 95 16.39 -10.30 1.70
N PRO A 96 16.73 -11.60 1.58
CA PRO A 96 16.42 -12.59 2.60
C PRO A 96 17.16 -12.30 3.91
N LYS A 97 16.54 -12.73 5.03
CA LYS A 97 17.05 -12.56 6.39
C LYS A 97 18.44 -13.17 6.52
N GLY A 98 19.46 -12.36 6.81
CA GLY A 98 20.85 -12.81 6.99
C GLY A 98 21.76 -12.67 5.75
N SER A 99 21.29 -12.05 4.67
CA SER A 99 22.18 -11.66 3.57
C SER A 99 23.15 -10.55 4.04
N LYS A 100 24.43 -10.65 3.65
CA LYS A 100 25.45 -9.60 3.85
C LYS A 100 25.25 -8.37 2.95
N GLU A 101 24.24 -8.44 2.09
CA GLU A 101 23.85 -7.36 1.17
C GLU A 101 23.06 -6.31 1.95
N GLU A 102 23.33 -5.03 1.70
CA GLU A 102 22.70 -3.87 2.35
C GLU A 102 21.23 -3.68 1.94
N ARG A 103 20.42 -4.71 2.06
CA ARG A 103 19.00 -4.69 1.72
C ARG A 103 18.16 -4.52 2.97
N ALA A 104 17.07 -3.76 2.86
CA ALA A 104 16.16 -3.61 3.99
C ALA A 104 15.45 -4.94 4.30
N GLY A 105 15.48 -5.35 5.57
CA GLY A 105 14.93 -6.63 5.99
C GLY A 105 13.40 -6.70 5.96
N GLU A 106 12.86 -7.93 5.97
CA GLU A 106 11.42 -8.22 5.93
C GLU A 106 10.59 -7.40 6.95
N HIS A 107 11.08 -7.27 8.18
CA HIS A 107 10.40 -6.49 9.22
C HIS A 107 10.27 -5.00 8.89
N TRP A 108 11.29 -4.43 8.24
CA TRP A 108 11.25 -3.04 7.80
C TRP A 108 10.19 -2.87 6.72
N PHE A 109 10.16 -3.76 5.73
CA PHE A 109 9.21 -3.72 4.62
C PHE A 109 7.76 -3.85 5.09
N LEU A 110 7.47 -4.80 5.99
CA LEU A 110 6.12 -4.95 6.54
C LEU A 110 5.67 -3.69 7.31
N SER A 111 6.58 -3.09 8.07
CA SER A 111 6.28 -1.86 8.81
C SER A 111 6.10 -0.66 7.86
N PHE A 112 6.84 -0.62 6.76
CA PHE A 112 6.70 0.38 5.70
C PHE A 112 5.34 0.25 5.02
N MET A 113 4.95 -0.96 4.60
CA MET A 113 3.64 -1.24 3.99
C MET A 113 2.47 -0.93 4.94
N GLU A 114 2.61 -1.14 6.26
CA GLU A 114 1.60 -0.75 7.26
C GLU A 114 1.40 0.77 7.31
N ARG A 115 2.47 1.55 7.12
CA ARG A 115 2.41 3.02 7.09
C ARG A 115 1.94 3.55 5.74
N SER A 116 2.35 2.92 4.64
CA SER A 116 2.03 3.34 3.28
C SER A 116 0.84 2.56 2.73
N GLN A 117 -0.36 2.93 3.16
CA GLN A 117 -1.61 2.29 2.74
C GLN A 117 -1.94 2.46 1.24
N SER A 118 -1.12 3.19 0.48
CA SER A 118 -1.32 3.53 -0.93
C SER A 118 -0.74 2.53 -1.93
N LEU A 119 -0.10 1.45 -1.49
CA LEU A 119 0.46 0.41 -2.36
C LEU A 119 -0.36 -0.89 -2.24
N PRO A 120 -1.40 -1.08 -3.06
CA PRO A 120 -2.17 -2.32 -3.04
C PRO A 120 -1.30 -3.53 -3.41
N ILE A 121 -1.35 -4.58 -2.59
CA ILE A 121 -0.77 -5.88 -2.95
C ILE A 121 -1.67 -6.55 -3.98
N ARG A 122 -1.20 -6.64 -5.23
CA ARG A 122 -1.85 -7.33 -6.34
C ARG A 122 -1.42 -8.80 -6.39
N LYS A 123 -2.27 -9.65 -6.95
CA LYS A 123 -1.80 -10.95 -7.44
C LYS A 123 -1.15 -10.66 -8.78
N SER A 124 0.08 -11.13 -9.01
CA SER A 124 0.59 -11.14 -10.37
C SER A 124 -0.31 -12.04 -11.22
N GLU A 125 -0.50 -11.69 -12.48
CA GLU A 125 -1.13 -12.61 -13.42
C GLU A 125 -0.09 -13.64 -13.86
N GLY A 126 -0.50 -14.91 -13.91
CA GLY A 126 0.37 -15.97 -14.39
C GLY A 126 0.61 -15.78 -15.87
N LEU A 127 1.82 -15.42 -16.26
CA LEU A 127 2.22 -15.36 -17.66
C LEU A 127 2.70 -16.75 -18.07
N SER A 128 2.06 -17.38 -19.05
CA SER A 128 2.62 -18.60 -19.65
C SER A 128 3.86 -18.24 -20.48
N LEU A 129 4.80 -19.18 -20.59
CA LEU A 129 6.03 -18.97 -21.37
C LEU A 129 5.73 -18.71 -22.85
N THR A 130 4.69 -19.34 -23.40
CA THR A 130 4.18 -19.07 -24.75
C THR A 130 3.62 -17.65 -24.88
N ARG A 131 2.87 -17.15 -23.90
CA ARG A 131 2.33 -15.79 -23.91
C ARG A 131 3.43 -14.73 -23.76
N ALA A 132 4.48 -15.04 -22.99
CA ALA A 132 5.66 -14.19 -22.86
C ALA A 132 6.41 -14.03 -24.18
N LYS A 133 6.61 -15.14 -24.90
CA LYS A 133 7.25 -15.14 -26.22
C LYS A 133 6.37 -14.46 -27.28
N GLY A 134 5.05 -14.74 -27.22
CA GLY A 134 4.00 -14.17 -28.07
C GLY A 134 3.88 -12.64 -28.05
N MET A 135 4.34 -11.99 -26.99
CA MET A 135 4.35 -10.52 -26.86
C MET A 135 5.66 -9.90 -27.37
N ASN A 136 6.14 -10.37 -28.52
CA ASN A 136 7.21 -9.70 -29.25
C ASN A 136 6.61 -8.77 -30.33
N ARG A 137 7.28 -7.66 -30.63
CA ARG A 137 6.79 -6.66 -31.59
C ARG A 137 6.55 -7.27 -32.97
N ASP A 138 7.46 -8.14 -33.41
CA ASP A 138 7.40 -8.75 -34.74
C ASP A 138 6.28 -9.80 -34.84
N GLU A 139 6.10 -10.61 -33.79
CA GLU A 139 5.02 -11.61 -33.74
C GLU A 139 3.64 -10.93 -33.69
N VAL A 140 3.51 -9.84 -32.92
CA VAL A 140 2.29 -9.04 -32.85
C VAL A 140 2.00 -8.37 -34.20
N ALA A 141 3.02 -7.81 -34.86
CA ALA A 141 2.85 -7.22 -36.19
C ALA A 141 2.39 -8.26 -37.21
N GLN A 142 3.00 -9.44 -37.23
CA GLN A 142 2.59 -10.55 -38.11
C GLN A 142 1.15 -10.99 -37.83
N PHE A 143 0.74 -11.06 -36.57
CA PHE A 143 -0.64 -11.39 -36.20
C PHE A 143 -1.65 -10.37 -36.76
N TYR A 144 -1.39 -9.07 -36.59
CA TYR A 144 -2.31 -8.04 -37.08
C TYR A 144 -2.35 -7.95 -38.61
N ASN A 145 -1.21 -8.15 -39.29
CA ASN A 145 -1.18 -8.24 -40.74
C ASN A 145 -2.04 -9.40 -41.25
N LEU A 146 -1.91 -10.58 -40.63
CA LEU A 146 -2.72 -11.75 -40.98
C LEU A 146 -4.22 -11.52 -40.70
N LEU A 147 -4.54 -10.84 -39.60
CA LEU A 147 -5.92 -10.48 -39.26
C LEU A 147 -6.51 -9.52 -40.30
N GLU A 148 -5.77 -8.50 -40.70
CA GLU A 148 -6.21 -7.55 -41.73
C GLU A 148 -6.43 -8.25 -43.07
N ASP A 149 -5.46 -9.06 -43.52
CA ASP A 149 -5.55 -9.81 -44.77
C ASP A 149 -6.76 -10.75 -44.79
N THR A 150 -7.02 -11.47 -43.71
CA THR A 150 -8.18 -12.38 -43.61
C THR A 150 -9.51 -11.62 -43.60
N LEU A 151 -9.58 -10.49 -42.90
CA LEU A 151 -10.78 -9.64 -42.89
C LEU A 151 -11.07 -9.02 -44.25
N VAL A 152 -10.04 -8.59 -44.99
CA VAL A 152 -10.17 -8.07 -46.36
C VAL A 152 -10.58 -9.19 -47.32
N THR A 153 -9.87 -10.32 -47.32
CA THR A 153 -10.11 -11.45 -48.24
C THR A 153 -11.54 -11.98 -48.14
N HIS A 154 -12.11 -12.01 -46.94
CA HIS A 154 -13.46 -12.51 -46.70
C HIS A 154 -14.54 -11.41 -46.65
N ASN A 155 -14.20 -10.14 -46.91
CA ASN A 155 -15.10 -8.98 -46.84
C ASN A 155 -15.86 -8.89 -45.50
N LEU A 156 -15.14 -9.11 -44.40
CA LEU A 156 -15.67 -9.17 -43.04
C LEU A 156 -15.42 -7.90 -42.21
N GLN A 157 -14.68 -6.93 -42.76
CA GLN A 157 -14.32 -5.63 -42.13
C GLN A 157 -15.51 -4.99 -41.38
N ASP A 158 -16.69 -4.90 -42.01
CA ASP A 158 -17.87 -4.25 -41.45
C ASP A 158 -18.96 -5.24 -40.96
N LYS A 159 -18.65 -6.53 -40.84
CA LYS A 159 -19.65 -7.59 -40.57
C LYS A 159 -19.28 -8.45 -39.37
N PRO A 160 -19.25 -7.88 -38.15
CA PRO A 160 -18.92 -8.64 -36.94
C PRO A 160 -19.92 -9.78 -36.67
N ASN A 161 -21.18 -9.66 -37.12
CA ASN A 161 -22.23 -10.67 -36.97
C ASN A 161 -21.93 -12.01 -37.67
N LYS A 162 -20.89 -12.06 -38.51
CA LYS A 162 -20.47 -13.26 -39.23
C LYS A 162 -19.18 -13.88 -38.66
N ILE A 163 -18.63 -13.31 -37.60
CA ILE A 163 -17.43 -13.80 -36.94
C ILE A 163 -17.86 -14.55 -35.68
N PHE A 164 -17.63 -15.86 -35.67
CA PHE A 164 -17.97 -16.73 -34.56
C PHE A 164 -16.69 -17.19 -33.88
N ASN A 165 -16.62 -17.04 -32.56
CA ASN A 165 -15.54 -17.61 -31.78
C ASN A 165 -15.80 -19.12 -31.57
N MET A 166 -14.84 -19.95 -31.95
CA MET A 166 -14.92 -21.41 -31.86
C MET A 166 -13.68 -21.95 -31.13
N ASP A 167 -13.37 -21.41 -29.94
CA ASP A 167 -12.25 -21.87 -29.14
C ASP A 167 -12.67 -22.85 -28.05
N GLU A 168 -11.88 -23.92 -27.87
CA GLU A 168 -12.06 -24.85 -26.77
C GLU A 168 -11.53 -24.24 -25.46
N THR A 169 -12.34 -24.29 -24.42
CA THR A 169 -11.92 -23.87 -23.09
C THR A 169 -11.00 -24.92 -22.46
N SER A 170 -9.70 -24.76 -22.65
CA SER A 170 -8.70 -25.65 -22.05
C SER A 170 -8.48 -25.35 -20.55
N ILE A 171 -8.17 -26.39 -19.76
CA ILE A 171 -7.83 -26.27 -18.35
C ILE A 171 -6.42 -25.66 -18.25
N GLN A 172 -6.31 -24.47 -17.65
CA GLN A 172 -5.03 -23.77 -17.53
C GLN A 172 -4.10 -24.45 -16.51
N LEU A 173 -2.93 -24.92 -16.99
CA LEU A 173 -1.82 -25.47 -16.17
C LEU A 173 -0.85 -24.40 -15.65
N ILE A 174 -1.19 -23.12 -15.79
CA ILE A 174 -0.28 -22.00 -15.48
C ILE A 174 -0.01 -21.97 -13.97
N ASN A 175 1.24 -21.71 -13.58
CA ASN A 175 1.59 -21.54 -12.16
C ASN A 175 0.74 -20.40 -11.56
N LYS A 176 0.30 -20.57 -10.32
CA LYS A 176 -0.35 -19.49 -9.55
C LYS A 176 0.77 -18.61 -8.98
N PRO A 177 1.05 -17.43 -9.56
CA PRO A 177 2.18 -16.65 -9.10
C PRO A 177 1.84 -15.99 -7.76
N GLY A 178 2.90 -15.58 -7.05
CA GLY A 178 2.81 -15.01 -5.72
C GLY A 178 2.07 -13.66 -5.64
N LYS A 179 1.99 -13.14 -4.43
CA LYS A 179 1.47 -11.79 -4.18
C LYS A 179 2.61 -10.77 -4.39
N VAL A 180 2.33 -9.67 -5.07
CA VAL A 180 3.29 -8.59 -5.36
C VAL A 180 2.72 -7.25 -4.90
N ALA A 181 3.56 -6.36 -4.37
CA ALA A 181 3.14 -4.98 -4.07
C ALA A 181 3.13 -4.15 -5.37
N GLY A 182 2.08 -3.36 -5.59
CA GLY A 182 1.93 -2.46 -6.73
C GLY A 182 0.87 -1.40 -6.49
#